data_AF-A0AAE9UKG3-F1
#
_entry.id   AF-A0AAE9UKG3-F1
#
_cell.length_a   1.000
_cell.length_b   1.000
_cell.length_c   1.000
_cell.angle_alpha   90.00
_cell.angle_beta   90.00
_cell.angle_gamma   90.00
#
_symmetry.space_group_name_H-M   'P 1'
#
loop_
_entity.id
_entity.type
_entity.pdbx_description
1 polymer ?
#
loop_
_entity_poly.entity_id
_entity_poly.type
_entity_poly.pdbx_seq_one_letter_code
_entity_poly.pdbx_strand_id
1 'polypeptide(L)'
;MIKTHKRVISLMTVTVLSSLALANAAMTSPVQAETPVHSTALEAPAGTFQFLATVVDSKGQTLSGKSVVLTDTTDASNKVVQTVVTDAKGQALFSQLPINRSLSVSVDGVVKGYTVRTSQANSQLAASFTAQGVGQGTPDYTKTPLDVYVRNQDAEAIADKAVTLKDSSGNLVETVTTGKDGLARFTKGLMDGTFYAVFVDGKKMSETVPGMPVNVALDTSKEQAIEQPKATGFNFLVTILDKEGKVLEGKEVALSDITDGKPLPLKAAKTNAKGQILFEQLPLSRNISVTVDGKSQGYTVRTDQNGQLKEAAFYAEGKGSVAPEYTKKPLTITVRDSGGNGLAGQTVTLVNDLGQTVAEMTTDAKGKATFVNQLMDGMFYNYLVNGIKMNTVTPGNDISAYLKTSQIKKADEKPMPEQSDKTDASKQKDKAKGMDTKKAAAPVKQEGKTLPKAGDKGVTLVSLIGLVILGIAGMLTLTKAKMKP
;
A
#
# COMPACT_ATOMS: atom_id res chain seq x y z
N MET A 1 -79.88 -35.17 -44.14
CA MET A 1 -80.23 -36.09 -43.03
C MET A 1 -78.97 -36.49 -42.28
N ILE A 2 -79.08 -36.56 -40.95
CA ILE A 2 -78.05 -36.74 -39.92
C ILE A 2 -77.66 -38.23 -39.78
N LYS A 3 -76.37 -38.57 -39.50
CA LYS A 3 -75.95 -39.31 -38.28
C LYS A 3 -74.44 -39.65 -38.23
N THR A 4 -73.91 -39.31 -37.05
CA THR A 4 -72.65 -39.66 -36.36
C THR A 4 -72.54 -41.15 -35.99
N HIS A 5 -71.37 -41.62 -35.50
CA HIS A 5 -71.21 -42.34 -34.21
C HIS A 5 -69.73 -42.45 -33.73
N LYS A 6 -69.54 -42.44 -32.40
CA LYS A 6 -68.32 -42.47 -31.55
C LYS A 6 -68.08 -43.87 -30.93
N ARG A 7 -66.85 -44.14 -30.41
CA ARG A 7 -66.48 -44.70 -29.06
C ARG A 7 -65.06 -45.35 -29.07
N VAL A 8 -64.25 -45.59 -28.02
CA VAL A 8 -63.95 -45.09 -26.64
C VAL A 8 -62.83 -46.00 -26.04
N ILE A 9 -61.80 -45.40 -25.38
CA ILE A 9 -61.03 -45.75 -24.13
C ILE A 9 -60.49 -47.18 -23.84
N SER A 10 -59.19 -47.32 -23.44
CA SER A 10 -58.74 -47.77 -22.08
C SER A 10 -57.19 -47.90 -21.92
N LEU A 11 -56.76 -47.91 -20.65
CA LEU A 11 -55.45 -47.63 -20.03
C LEU A 11 -54.93 -48.86 -19.25
N MET A 12 -53.60 -49.05 -19.10
CA MET A 12 -53.00 -49.72 -17.92
C MET A 12 -51.51 -49.39 -17.70
N THR A 13 -51.17 -49.20 -16.42
CA THR A 13 -49.86 -48.92 -15.75
C THR A 13 -49.20 -50.24 -15.27
N VAL A 14 -47.88 -50.35 -14.96
CA VAL A 14 -47.31 -50.24 -13.59
C VAL A 14 -45.80 -50.73 -13.52
N THR A 15 -44.97 -49.93 -12.81
CA THR A 15 -43.75 -50.09 -11.95
C THR A 15 -42.40 -50.81 -12.28
N VAL A 16 -41.33 -49.99 -12.19
CA VAL A 16 -40.04 -49.97 -11.41
C VAL A 16 -39.33 -51.26 -10.90
N LEU A 17 -38.00 -51.34 -11.10
CA LEU A 17 -36.99 -51.69 -10.06
C LEU A 17 -35.58 -51.17 -10.42
N SER A 18 -34.81 -50.77 -9.41
CA SER A 18 -33.51 -50.06 -9.45
C SER A 18 -32.28 -50.99 -9.41
N SER A 19 -31.16 -50.54 -9.97
CA SER A 19 -29.80 -51.00 -9.57
C SER A 19 -28.77 -49.87 -9.71
N LEU A 20 -27.94 -49.70 -8.68
CA LEU A 20 -26.77 -48.82 -8.67
C LEU A 20 -25.62 -49.49 -9.45
N ALA A 21 -24.93 -48.70 -10.28
CA ALA A 21 -23.54 -48.97 -10.66
C ALA A 21 -22.76 -47.64 -10.67
N LEU A 22 -21.72 -47.55 -9.85
CA LEU A 22 -20.70 -46.51 -9.88
C LEU A 22 -19.71 -46.82 -11.00
N ALA A 23 -19.53 -45.92 -11.96
CA ALA A 23 -18.28 -45.81 -12.71
C ALA A 23 -18.10 -44.38 -13.25
N ASN A 24 -17.02 -43.76 -12.80
CA ASN A 24 -16.55 -42.43 -13.13
C ASN A 24 -16.05 -42.39 -14.59
N ALA A 25 -16.57 -41.49 -15.43
CA ALA A 25 -15.89 -41.04 -16.64
C ALA A 25 -16.38 -39.63 -17.01
N ALA A 26 -15.41 -38.73 -17.19
CA ALA A 26 -15.57 -37.29 -17.35
C ALA A 26 -16.51 -36.90 -18.51
N MET A 27 -17.52 -36.08 -18.20
CA MET A 27 -18.39 -35.41 -19.16
C MET A 27 -17.95 -33.95 -19.27
N THR A 28 -17.36 -33.57 -20.40
CA THR A 28 -17.24 -32.17 -20.82
C THR A 28 -18.61 -31.70 -21.32
N SER A 29 -19.35 -30.97 -20.49
CA SER A 29 -20.57 -30.29 -20.91
C SER A 29 -20.21 -29.02 -21.69
N PRO A 30 -20.74 -28.77 -22.90
CA PRO A 30 -20.69 -27.44 -23.49
C PRO A 30 -21.60 -26.52 -22.65
N VAL A 31 -21.02 -25.45 -22.12
CA VAL A 31 -21.79 -24.37 -21.48
C VAL A 31 -22.72 -23.77 -22.53
N GLN A 32 -24.03 -24.02 -22.40
CA GLN A 32 -25.04 -23.26 -23.13
C GLN A 32 -25.01 -21.82 -22.62
N ALA A 33 -24.75 -20.87 -23.53
CA ALA A 33 -24.96 -19.47 -23.24
C ALA A 33 -26.46 -19.23 -23.04
N GLU A 34 -26.85 -18.82 -21.83
CA GLU A 34 -28.21 -18.35 -21.58
C GLU A 34 -28.50 -17.16 -22.51
N THR A 35 -29.57 -17.29 -23.28
CA THR A 35 -30.18 -16.20 -24.05
C THR A 35 -30.44 -15.02 -23.11
N PRO A 36 -30.02 -13.78 -23.45
CA PRO A 36 -30.26 -12.63 -22.59
C PRO A 36 -31.77 -12.44 -22.47
N VAL A 37 -32.28 -12.51 -21.24
CA VAL A 37 -33.62 -12.03 -20.92
C VAL A 37 -33.63 -10.55 -21.28
N HIS A 38 -34.56 -10.15 -22.16
CA HIS A 38 -34.84 -8.76 -22.47
C HIS A 38 -34.97 -7.98 -21.17
N SER A 39 -33.96 -7.18 -20.84
CA SER A 39 -34.09 -6.14 -19.84
C SER A 39 -35.00 -5.09 -20.45
N THR A 40 -36.22 -5.00 -19.93
CA THR A 40 -37.08 -3.83 -20.13
C THR A 40 -36.24 -2.61 -19.80
N ALA A 41 -35.97 -1.79 -20.82
CA ALA A 41 -35.32 -0.50 -20.64
C ALA A 41 -36.13 0.28 -19.59
N LEU A 42 -35.51 0.52 -18.44
CA LEU A 42 -36.00 1.55 -17.52
C LEU A 42 -36.10 2.84 -18.34
N GLU A 43 -37.30 3.41 -18.43
CA GLU A 43 -37.47 4.76 -18.96
C GLU A 43 -36.49 5.68 -18.23
N ALA A 44 -35.58 6.30 -19.00
CA ALA A 44 -34.62 7.25 -18.46
C ALA A 44 -35.40 8.42 -17.82
N PRO A 45 -35.00 8.91 -16.64
CA PRO A 45 -35.69 10.01 -15.99
C PRO A 45 -35.71 11.26 -16.89
N ALA A 46 -36.86 11.93 -16.93
CA ALA A 46 -37.08 13.16 -17.67
C ALA A 46 -36.14 14.27 -17.18
N GLY A 47 -35.09 14.55 -17.95
CA GLY A 47 -34.14 15.61 -17.68
C GLY A 47 -33.23 15.78 -18.88
N THR A 48 -32.94 17.04 -19.23
CA THR A 48 -32.01 17.34 -20.33
C THR A 48 -30.86 18.18 -19.83
N PHE A 49 -29.77 18.22 -20.58
CA PHE A 49 -28.63 19.09 -20.28
C PHE A 49 -28.16 19.83 -21.55
N GLN A 50 -27.29 20.82 -21.37
CA GLN A 50 -26.69 21.57 -22.47
C GLN A 50 -25.19 21.29 -22.53
N PHE A 51 -24.65 21.29 -23.75
CA PHE A 51 -23.22 21.15 -23.99
C PHE A 51 -22.73 22.21 -24.98
N LEU A 52 -21.71 22.96 -24.60
CA LEU A 52 -21.05 23.94 -25.45
C LEU A 52 -19.70 23.39 -25.92
N ALA A 53 -19.57 23.11 -27.22
CA ALA A 53 -18.29 22.76 -27.83
C ALA A 53 -17.65 24.00 -28.45
N THR A 54 -16.41 24.31 -28.08
CA THR A 54 -15.62 25.37 -28.74
C THR A 54 -14.55 24.74 -29.63
N VAL A 55 -14.55 25.04 -30.93
CA VAL A 55 -13.58 24.49 -31.88
C VAL A 55 -12.53 25.54 -32.22
N VAL A 56 -11.27 25.16 -32.05
CA VAL A 56 -10.10 26.01 -32.31
C VAL A 56 -9.12 25.34 -33.26
N ASP A 57 -8.27 26.14 -33.90
CA ASP A 57 -7.14 25.64 -34.68
C ASP A 57 -5.94 25.26 -33.79
N SER A 58 -4.87 24.78 -34.40
CA SER A 58 -3.62 24.43 -33.70
C SER A 58 -2.95 25.59 -32.95
N LYS A 59 -3.35 26.85 -33.19
CA LYS A 59 -2.85 28.05 -32.51
C LYS A 59 -3.84 28.58 -31.46
N GLY A 60 -4.94 27.87 -31.21
CA GLY A 60 -5.98 28.28 -30.25
C GLY A 60 -6.96 29.33 -30.78
N GLN A 61 -6.96 29.62 -32.08
CA GLN A 61 -7.90 30.58 -32.69
C GLN A 61 -9.20 29.87 -33.10
N THR A 62 -10.34 30.54 -32.96
CA THR A 62 -11.66 29.93 -33.20
C THR A 62 -11.91 29.61 -34.67
N LEU A 63 -12.55 28.46 -34.92
CA LEU A 63 -12.92 27.96 -36.24
C LEU A 63 -14.45 27.95 -36.40
N SER A 64 -14.97 28.84 -37.24
CA SER A 64 -16.38 28.85 -37.64
C SER A 64 -16.67 27.83 -38.75
N GLY A 65 -17.94 27.43 -38.89
CA GLY A 65 -18.37 26.54 -39.97
C GLY A 65 -17.97 25.08 -39.80
N LYS A 66 -17.48 24.68 -38.63
CA LYS A 66 -17.07 23.29 -38.32
C LYS A 66 -18.26 22.45 -37.90
N SER A 67 -18.40 21.25 -38.47
CA SER A 67 -19.49 20.35 -38.14
C SER A 67 -19.15 19.56 -36.88
N VAL A 68 -19.86 19.80 -35.78
CA VAL A 68 -19.70 19.07 -34.52
C VAL A 68 -20.86 18.10 -34.37
N VAL A 69 -20.55 16.82 -34.15
CA VAL A 69 -21.54 15.75 -34.04
C VAL A 69 -21.40 15.06 -32.69
N LEU A 70 -22.54 14.91 -31.99
CA LEU A 70 -22.65 14.07 -30.81
C LEU A 70 -23.28 12.73 -31.19
N THR A 71 -22.56 11.65 -30.92
CA THR A 71 -23.02 10.27 -31.17
C THR A 71 -23.20 9.56 -29.84
N ASP A 72 -24.38 8.98 -29.63
CA ASP A 72 -24.67 8.18 -28.45
C ASP A 72 -24.01 6.81 -28.58
N THR A 73 -23.05 6.56 -27.69
CA THR A 73 -22.28 5.32 -27.62
C THR A 73 -22.61 4.52 -26.36
N THR A 74 -23.74 4.83 -25.70
CA THR A 74 -24.16 4.10 -24.49
C THR A 74 -24.47 2.64 -24.79
N ASP A 75 -25.09 2.41 -25.95
CA ASP A 75 -25.43 1.10 -26.47
C ASP A 75 -24.72 0.89 -27.83
N ALA A 76 -24.72 -0.34 -28.35
CA ALA A 76 -24.08 -0.68 -29.62
C ALA A 76 -24.68 0.03 -30.86
N SER A 77 -25.71 0.86 -30.70
CA SER A 77 -26.44 1.52 -31.78
C SER A 77 -25.70 2.71 -32.40
N ASN A 78 -24.71 3.31 -31.71
CA ASN A 78 -23.90 4.44 -32.19
C ASN A 78 -24.73 5.52 -32.93
N LYS A 79 -25.87 5.91 -32.35
CA LYS A 79 -26.85 6.79 -32.99
C LYS A 79 -26.40 8.25 -32.88
N VAL A 80 -26.40 8.98 -33.99
CA VAL A 80 -26.23 10.44 -33.98
C VAL A 80 -27.38 11.08 -33.22
N VAL A 81 -27.06 11.86 -32.19
CA VAL A 81 -28.02 12.59 -31.35
C VAL A 81 -28.31 13.95 -31.95
N GLN A 82 -27.26 14.74 -32.19
CA GLN A 82 -27.35 16.08 -32.76
C GLN A 82 -26.10 16.40 -33.58
N THR A 83 -26.27 17.28 -34.57
CA THR A 83 -25.20 17.89 -35.36
C THR A 83 -25.40 19.40 -35.33
N VAL A 84 -24.36 20.14 -34.96
CA VAL A 84 -24.38 21.60 -34.87
C VAL A 84 -23.13 22.15 -35.55
N VAL A 85 -23.29 23.22 -36.32
CA VAL A 85 -22.18 23.91 -36.97
C VAL A 85 -21.69 25.04 -36.07
N THR A 86 -20.37 25.20 -35.94
CA THR A 86 -19.80 26.26 -35.12
C THR A 86 -20.09 27.65 -35.68
N ASP A 87 -20.40 28.59 -34.79
CA ASP A 87 -20.62 30.00 -35.12
C ASP A 87 -19.32 30.79 -35.35
N ALA A 88 -19.41 32.12 -35.50
CA ALA A 88 -18.25 33.00 -35.67
C ALA A 88 -17.24 32.96 -34.50
N LYS A 89 -17.67 32.55 -33.31
CA LYS A 89 -16.83 32.34 -32.13
C LYS A 89 -16.32 30.90 -32.02
N GLY A 90 -16.56 30.07 -33.03
CA GLY A 90 -16.19 28.66 -33.02
C GLY A 90 -17.04 27.81 -32.08
N GLN A 91 -18.21 28.30 -31.64
CA GLN A 91 -19.06 27.64 -30.66
C GLN A 91 -20.19 26.85 -31.33
N ALA A 92 -20.39 25.61 -30.88
CA ALA A 92 -21.53 24.77 -31.20
C ALA A 92 -22.30 24.45 -29.91
N LEU A 93 -23.47 25.08 -29.74
CA LEU A 93 -24.34 24.87 -28.58
C LEU A 93 -25.35 23.76 -28.85
N PHE A 94 -25.23 22.68 -28.07
CA PHE A 94 -26.18 21.58 -28.04
C PHE A 94 -27.14 21.76 -26.87
N SER A 95 -28.43 21.59 -27.13
CA SER A 95 -29.48 21.76 -26.14
C SER A 95 -30.36 20.52 -26.07
N GLN A 96 -31.07 20.35 -24.95
CA GLN A 96 -32.00 19.23 -24.77
C GLN A 96 -31.34 17.85 -24.89
N LEU A 97 -30.07 17.70 -24.49
CA LEU A 97 -29.35 16.43 -24.58
C LEU A 97 -29.81 15.45 -23.48
N PRO A 98 -29.84 14.14 -23.76
CA PRO A 98 -30.32 13.14 -22.81
C PRO A 98 -29.31 12.90 -21.68
N ILE A 99 -29.75 12.97 -20.43
CA ILE A 99 -28.92 12.59 -19.27
C ILE A 99 -28.70 11.08 -19.20
N ASN A 100 -27.70 10.65 -18.43
CA ASN A 100 -27.31 9.24 -18.22
C ASN A 100 -26.89 8.49 -19.51
N ARG A 101 -26.58 9.23 -20.57
CA ARG A 101 -26.02 8.69 -21.82
C ARG A 101 -24.55 9.09 -21.96
N SER A 102 -23.79 8.26 -22.66
CA SER A 102 -22.40 8.52 -23.02
C SER A 102 -22.36 9.02 -24.46
N LEU A 103 -22.05 10.30 -24.65
CA LEU A 103 -22.06 10.94 -25.96
C LEU A 103 -20.62 11.20 -26.43
N SER A 104 -20.20 10.54 -27.51
CA SER A 104 -18.91 10.77 -28.14
C SER A 104 -18.96 12.01 -29.03
N VAL A 105 -17.92 12.83 -28.99
CA VAL A 105 -17.78 14.04 -29.81
C VAL A 105 -16.93 13.78 -31.05
N SER A 106 -17.38 14.26 -32.20
CA SER A 106 -16.55 14.36 -33.41
C SER A 106 -16.65 15.76 -34.02
N VAL A 107 -15.58 16.19 -34.70
CA VAL A 107 -15.52 17.46 -35.44
C VAL A 107 -15.05 17.17 -36.86
N ASP A 108 -15.83 17.61 -37.85
CA ASP A 108 -15.65 17.31 -39.28
C ASP A 108 -15.44 15.80 -39.54
N GLY A 109 -16.21 14.96 -38.83
CA GLY A 109 -16.15 13.49 -38.92
C GLY A 109 -14.98 12.85 -38.15
N VAL A 110 -14.09 13.63 -37.54
CA VAL A 110 -12.97 13.11 -36.74
C VAL A 110 -13.36 13.01 -35.28
N VAL A 111 -13.41 11.78 -34.75
CA VAL A 111 -13.68 11.50 -33.34
C VAL A 111 -12.59 12.10 -32.44
N LYS A 112 -12.99 12.81 -31.39
CA LYS A 112 -12.07 13.55 -30.50
C LYS A 112 -11.67 12.79 -29.23
N GLY A 113 -12.16 11.57 -29.05
CA GLY A 113 -11.86 10.76 -27.85
C GLY A 113 -12.43 11.36 -26.56
N TYR A 114 -13.43 12.24 -26.67
CA TYR A 114 -14.09 12.89 -25.55
C TYR A 114 -15.51 12.36 -25.39
N THR A 115 -15.89 12.01 -24.16
CA THR A 115 -17.23 11.53 -23.82
C THR A 115 -17.93 12.55 -22.91
N VAL A 116 -19.04 13.09 -23.39
CA VAL A 116 -19.94 13.95 -22.61
C VAL A 116 -20.94 13.04 -21.88
N ARG A 117 -21.02 13.14 -20.55
CA ARG A 117 -21.99 12.40 -19.73
C ARG A 117 -22.30 13.17 -18.45
N THR A 118 -23.57 13.20 -18.07
CA THR A 118 -24.04 13.75 -16.79
C THR A 118 -25.33 13.05 -16.38
N SER A 119 -25.54 12.88 -15.08
CA SER A 119 -26.82 12.46 -14.49
C SER A 119 -27.65 13.65 -13.99
N GLN A 120 -27.07 14.85 -14.01
CA GLN A 120 -27.69 16.06 -13.48
C GLN A 120 -28.50 16.78 -14.57
N ALA A 121 -29.82 16.83 -14.39
CA ALA A 121 -30.70 17.62 -15.24
C ALA A 121 -30.36 19.12 -15.15
N ASN A 122 -30.58 19.83 -16.26
CA ASN A 122 -30.31 21.25 -16.46
C ASN A 122 -28.85 21.68 -16.28
N SER A 123 -27.91 20.73 -16.25
CA SER A 123 -26.49 21.04 -16.20
C SER A 123 -26.02 21.64 -17.53
N GLN A 124 -24.99 22.49 -17.43
CA GLN A 124 -24.29 23.08 -18.57
C GLN A 124 -22.86 22.57 -18.55
N LEU A 125 -22.51 21.79 -19.55
CA LEU A 125 -21.15 21.30 -19.75
C LEU A 125 -20.51 22.08 -20.90
N ALA A 126 -19.19 22.19 -20.88
CA ALA A 126 -18.42 22.78 -21.96
C ALA A 126 -17.14 21.97 -22.19
N ALA A 127 -16.58 22.07 -23.38
CA ALA A 127 -15.23 21.61 -23.69
C ALA A 127 -14.73 22.31 -24.97
N SER A 128 -13.42 22.30 -25.18
CA SER A 128 -12.83 22.74 -26.45
C SER A 128 -12.15 21.61 -27.21
N PHE A 129 -12.08 21.76 -28.53
CA PHE A 129 -11.52 20.77 -29.45
C PHE A 129 -10.67 21.43 -30.51
N THR A 130 -9.50 20.88 -30.77
CA THR A 130 -8.65 21.31 -31.88
C THR A 130 -9.09 20.63 -33.19
N ALA A 131 -9.17 21.40 -34.27
CA ALA A 131 -9.45 20.89 -35.62
C ALA A 131 -8.51 21.51 -36.67
N GLN A 132 -8.47 20.89 -37.86
CA GLN A 132 -7.71 21.40 -39.00
C GLN A 132 -8.38 22.65 -39.57
N GLY A 133 -7.57 23.66 -39.89
CA GLY A 133 -8.02 24.94 -40.43
C GLY A 133 -7.15 26.11 -39.97
N VAL A 134 -7.50 27.31 -40.40
CA VAL A 134 -6.89 28.57 -39.95
C VAL A 134 -7.99 29.39 -39.28
N GLY A 135 -7.94 29.48 -37.95
CA GLY A 135 -8.84 30.29 -37.17
C GLY A 135 -8.47 31.77 -37.26
N GLN A 136 -9.45 32.63 -37.02
CA GLN A 136 -9.29 34.09 -37.09
C GLN A 136 -9.89 34.81 -35.88
N GLY A 137 -10.68 34.12 -35.05
CA GLY A 137 -11.31 34.70 -33.87
C GLY A 137 -10.61 34.27 -32.57
N THR A 138 -10.90 35.01 -31.50
CA THR A 138 -10.47 34.68 -30.14
C THR A 138 -11.57 33.92 -29.40
N PRO A 139 -11.26 32.85 -28.65
CA PRO A 139 -12.25 32.15 -27.84
C PRO A 139 -12.86 33.05 -26.75
N ASP A 140 -14.07 32.70 -26.32
CA ASP A 140 -14.63 33.24 -25.07
C ASP A 140 -13.94 32.55 -23.89
N TYR A 141 -13.16 33.32 -23.12
CA TYR A 141 -12.46 32.79 -21.95
C TYR A 141 -13.32 32.87 -20.68
N THR A 142 -13.20 31.83 -19.84
CA THR A 142 -13.86 31.76 -18.55
C THR A 142 -13.19 32.66 -17.52
N LYS A 143 -13.97 33.10 -16.53
CA LYS A 143 -13.46 33.77 -15.32
C LYS A 143 -13.12 32.79 -14.21
N THR A 144 -13.49 31.52 -14.37
CA THR A 144 -13.20 30.47 -13.41
C THR A 144 -11.69 30.21 -13.38
N PRO A 145 -11.02 30.36 -12.23
CA PRO A 145 -9.58 30.12 -12.15
C PRO A 145 -9.26 28.63 -12.25
N LEU A 146 -8.02 28.34 -12.62
CA LEU A 146 -7.42 27.02 -12.50
C LEU A 146 -6.31 27.10 -11.45
N ASP A 147 -6.47 26.38 -10.35
CA ASP A 147 -5.55 26.41 -9.21
C ASP A 147 -4.67 25.16 -9.19
N VAL A 148 -3.36 25.36 -9.15
CA VAL A 148 -2.36 24.30 -9.00
C VAL A 148 -1.62 24.51 -7.68
N TYR A 149 -1.68 23.53 -6.78
CA TYR A 149 -0.93 23.52 -5.53
C TYR A 149 0.29 22.63 -5.68
N VAL A 150 1.49 23.19 -5.52
CA VAL A 150 2.75 22.45 -5.56
C VAL A 150 3.21 22.14 -4.15
N ARG A 151 3.42 20.85 -3.85
CA ARG A 151 3.78 20.36 -2.51
C ARG A 151 4.93 19.36 -2.55
N ASN A 152 5.64 19.21 -1.45
CA ASN A 152 6.67 18.18 -1.28
C ASN A 152 6.06 16.84 -0.83
N GLN A 153 6.91 15.83 -0.66
CA GLN A 153 6.53 14.50 -0.16
C GLN A 153 5.91 14.52 1.26
N ASP A 154 6.15 15.57 2.03
CA ASP A 154 5.64 15.78 3.39
C ASP A 154 4.34 16.65 3.41
N ALA A 155 3.77 16.89 2.22
CA ALA A 155 2.59 17.73 1.97
C ALA A 155 2.77 19.23 2.29
N GLU A 156 4.01 19.69 2.49
CA GLU A 156 4.33 21.10 2.67
C GLU A 156 4.32 21.84 1.33
N ALA A 157 3.88 23.09 1.36
CA ALA A 157 3.83 23.95 0.18
C ALA A 157 5.23 24.32 -0.32
N ILE A 158 5.41 24.33 -1.65
CA ILE A 158 6.68 24.73 -2.28
C ILE A 158 6.47 26.07 -3.01
N ALA A 159 7.13 27.11 -2.52
CA ALA A 159 7.15 28.44 -3.14
C ALA A 159 8.15 28.52 -4.30
N ASP A 160 8.05 29.59 -5.09
CA ASP A 160 9.02 29.96 -6.12
C ASP A 160 9.23 28.92 -7.23
N LYS A 161 8.25 28.03 -7.44
CA LYS A 161 8.25 27.05 -8.53
C LYS A 161 7.52 27.59 -9.76
N ALA A 162 8.13 27.46 -10.92
CA ALA A 162 7.52 27.83 -12.19
C ALA A 162 6.53 26.76 -12.64
N VAL A 163 5.24 27.09 -12.62
CA VAL A 163 4.15 26.25 -13.11
C VAL A 163 3.73 26.76 -14.47
N THR A 164 3.81 25.90 -15.48
CA THR A 164 3.46 26.22 -16.87
C THR A 164 2.22 25.46 -17.29
N LEU A 165 1.25 26.17 -17.83
CA LEU A 165 0.02 25.61 -18.37
C LEU A 165 0.11 25.55 -19.90
N LYS A 166 -0.20 24.37 -20.48
CA LYS A 166 -0.27 24.20 -21.94
C LYS A 166 -1.62 23.63 -22.36
N ASP A 167 -2.07 24.03 -23.55
CA ASP A 167 -3.28 23.46 -24.16
C ASP A 167 -3.01 22.06 -24.77
N SER A 168 -4.05 21.44 -25.34
CA SER A 168 -3.98 20.12 -25.97
C SER A 168 -3.10 20.07 -27.22
N SER A 169 -2.82 21.21 -27.85
CA SER A 169 -1.89 21.34 -28.99
C SER A 169 -0.45 21.58 -28.53
N GLY A 170 -0.22 21.72 -27.22
CA GLY A 170 1.09 22.00 -26.63
C GLY A 170 1.46 23.48 -26.63
N ASN A 171 0.55 24.38 -26.99
CA ASN A 171 0.79 25.82 -26.93
C ASN A 171 0.88 26.27 -25.47
N LEU A 172 1.77 27.22 -25.21
CA LEU A 172 1.87 27.88 -23.91
C LEU A 172 0.62 28.74 -23.69
N VAL A 173 -0.07 28.52 -22.58
CA VAL A 173 -1.16 29.40 -22.13
C VAL A 173 -0.59 30.48 -21.21
N GLU A 174 0.04 30.07 -20.11
CA GLU A 174 0.62 30.98 -19.12
C GLU A 174 1.66 30.23 -18.25
N THR A 175 2.61 30.97 -17.69
CA THR A 175 3.51 30.47 -16.64
C THR A 175 3.33 31.34 -15.41
N VAL A 176 3.02 30.71 -14.27
CA VAL A 176 2.81 31.36 -12.97
C VAL A 176 3.81 30.77 -11.97
N THR A 177 4.39 31.63 -11.14
CA THR A 177 5.28 31.19 -10.06
C THR A 177 4.45 30.95 -8.80
N THR A 178 4.71 29.86 -8.07
CA THR A 178 3.96 29.54 -6.85
C THR A 178 4.24 30.54 -5.73
N GLY A 179 3.19 30.90 -4.99
CA GLY A 179 3.29 31.69 -3.76
C GLY A 179 3.82 30.88 -2.56
N LYS A 180 3.89 31.52 -1.39
CA LYS A 180 4.31 30.88 -0.11
C LYS A 180 3.43 29.71 0.32
N ASP A 181 2.19 29.71 -0.12
CA ASP A 181 1.20 28.65 0.08
C ASP A 181 1.29 27.54 -0.99
N GLY A 182 2.25 27.63 -1.91
CA GLY A 182 2.46 26.69 -3.00
C GLY A 182 1.45 26.84 -4.13
N LEU A 183 0.62 27.88 -4.12
CA LEU A 183 -0.43 28.08 -5.13
C LEU A 183 0.12 28.81 -6.36
N ALA A 184 -0.08 28.22 -7.53
CA ALA A 184 -0.07 28.89 -8.82
C ALA A 184 -1.52 28.98 -9.34
N ARG A 185 -2.07 30.19 -9.37
CA ARG A 185 -3.43 30.46 -9.84
C ARG A 185 -3.42 31.07 -11.24
N PHE A 186 -4.06 30.38 -12.18
CA PHE A 186 -4.21 30.80 -13.57
C PHE A 186 -5.58 31.43 -13.78
N THR A 187 -5.62 32.57 -14.49
CA THR A 187 -6.86 33.34 -14.71
C THR A 187 -7.05 33.81 -16.15
N LYS A 188 -6.10 33.51 -17.04
CA LYS A 188 -6.09 34.01 -18.42
C LYS A 188 -6.04 32.86 -19.42
N GLY A 189 -6.68 33.04 -20.57
CA GLY A 189 -6.62 32.07 -21.67
C GLY A 189 -7.32 30.73 -21.39
N LEU A 190 -8.17 30.68 -20.36
CA LEU A 190 -8.87 29.49 -19.92
C LEU A 190 -10.24 29.38 -20.60
N MET A 191 -10.60 28.20 -21.09
CA MET A 191 -11.94 27.89 -21.62
C MET A 191 -12.63 26.87 -20.72
N ASP A 192 -13.93 27.02 -20.49
CA ASP A 192 -14.68 26.10 -19.61
C ASP A 192 -14.60 24.65 -20.09
N GLY A 193 -14.41 23.73 -19.13
CA GLY A 193 -14.28 22.29 -19.36
C GLY A 193 -13.16 21.88 -20.33
N THR A 194 -12.20 22.77 -20.61
CA THR A 194 -11.02 22.46 -21.40
C THR A 194 -9.92 21.90 -20.52
N PHE A 195 -9.36 20.76 -20.93
CA PHE A 195 -8.19 20.17 -20.26
C PHE A 195 -6.93 20.92 -20.62
N TYR A 196 -6.14 21.22 -19.59
CA TYR A 196 -4.84 21.84 -19.69
C TYR A 196 -3.79 20.97 -19.03
N ALA A 197 -2.66 20.80 -19.70
CA ALA A 197 -1.50 20.10 -19.17
C ALA A 197 -0.72 21.04 -18.24
N VAL A 198 -0.52 20.59 -17.01
CA VAL A 198 0.24 21.28 -15.98
C VAL A 198 1.67 20.76 -15.99
N PHE A 199 2.63 21.67 -16.18
CA PHE A 199 4.05 21.39 -16.11
C PHE A 199 4.66 22.10 -14.92
N VAL A 200 5.55 21.43 -14.19
CA VAL A 200 6.37 22.06 -13.16
C VAL A 200 7.82 21.72 -13.45
N ASP A 201 8.69 22.72 -13.46
CA ASP A 201 10.10 22.58 -13.84
C ASP A 201 10.30 21.88 -15.21
N GLY A 202 9.39 22.15 -16.16
CA GLY A 202 9.42 21.59 -17.51
C GLY A 202 8.91 20.15 -17.65
N LYS A 203 8.53 19.48 -16.56
CA LYS A 203 7.96 18.12 -16.58
C LYS A 203 6.44 18.17 -16.51
N LYS A 204 5.74 17.39 -17.34
CA LYS A 204 4.27 17.24 -17.27
C LYS A 204 3.92 16.51 -15.96
N MET A 205 3.11 17.14 -15.12
CA MET A 205 2.75 16.64 -13.79
C MET A 205 1.30 16.17 -13.71
N SER A 206 0.38 16.88 -14.35
CA SER A 206 -1.04 16.53 -14.35
C SER A 206 -1.75 17.14 -15.55
N GLU A 207 -3.02 16.78 -15.73
CA GLU A 207 -4.00 17.53 -16.50
C GLU A 207 -5.16 17.92 -15.59
N THR A 208 -5.73 19.10 -15.79
CA THR A 208 -6.93 19.56 -15.07
C THR A 208 -7.73 20.56 -15.91
N VAL A 209 -8.91 20.94 -15.43
CA VAL A 209 -9.81 21.93 -16.06
C VAL A 209 -10.03 23.12 -15.12
N PRO A 210 -10.45 24.29 -15.64
CA PRO A 210 -10.85 25.42 -14.78
C PRO A 210 -11.91 25.02 -13.75
N GLY A 211 -11.76 25.50 -12.52
CA GLY A 211 -12.64 25.18 -11.39
C GLY A 211 -12.32 23.87 -10.66
N MET A 212 -11.40 23.05 -11.18
CA MET A 212 -10.92 21.84 -10.50
C MET A 212 -9.48 22.03 -9.99
N PRO A 213 -9.27 22.28 -8.69
CA PRO A 213 -7.94 22.43 -8.14
C PRO A 213 -7.17 21.11 -8.19
N VAL A 214 -5.88 21.18 -8.48
CA VAL A 214 -5.00 20.00 -8.53
C VAL A 214 -3.82 20.15 -7.58
N ASN A 215 -3.44 19.07 -6.90
CA ASN A 215 -2.21 18.99 -6.11
C ASN A 215 -1.14 18.27 -6.93
N VAL A 216 0.01 18.92 -7.09
CA VAL A 216 1.20 18.37 -7.73
C VAL A 216 2.25 18.11 -6.65
N ALA A 217 2.66 16.85 -6.51
CA ALA A 217 3.74 16.47 -5.60
C ALA A 217 5.08 16.51 -6.34
N LEU A 218 6.05 17.24 -5.78
CA LEU A 218 7.45 17.20 -6.18
C LEU A 218 8.26 16.45 -5.14
N ASP A 219 9.12 15.55 -5.62
CA ASP A 219 10.14 14.94 -4.77
C ASP A 219 11.31 15.92 -4.65
N THR A 220 11.36 16.62 -3.51
CA THR A 220 12.42 17.60 -3.23
C THR A 220 13.60 17.00 -2.47
N SER A 221 13.62 15.67 -2.26
CA SER A 221 14.70 14.98 -1.55
C SER A 221 16.09 15.22 -2.17
N LYS A 222 16.16 15.63 -3.44
CA LYS A 222 17.40 15.95 -4.16
C LYS A 222 17.76 17.45 -4.17
N GLU A 223 16.77 18.34 -4.06
CA GLU A 223 16.95 19.81 -4.11
C GLU A 223 17.19 20.42 -2.72
N GLN A 224 16.82 19.71 -1.65
CA GLN A 224 17.16 20.05 -0.25
C GLN A 224 18.68 19.99 0.07
N ALA A 225 19.54 19.84 -0.95
CA ALA A 225 20.99 19.74 -0.79
C ALA A 225 21.75 21.09 -0.81
N ILE A 226 21.10 22.25 -1.05
CA ILE A 226 21.83 23.53 -1.27
C ILE A 226 21.47 24.67 -0.29
N GLU A 227 20.41 24.59 0.50
CA GLU A 227 20.28 25.43 1.71
C GLU A 227 20.34 24.52 2.93
N GLN A 228 21.35 24.69 3.79
CA GLN A 228 21.52 23.87 4.99
C GLN A 228 20.24 23.91 5.85
N PRO A 229 19.46 22.82 5.91
CA PRO A 229 18.37 22.71 6.85
C PRO A 229 18.99 22.43 8.23
N LYS A 230 18.32 22.89 9.28
CA LYS A 230 18.60 22.45 10.65
C LYS A 230 18.57 20.92 10.66
N ALA A 231 19.73 20.28 10.77
CA ALA A 231 19.95 18.90 10.35
C ALA A 231 18.87 17.93 10.87
N THR A 232 17.95 17.57 9.98
CA THR A 232 16.98 16.51 10.21
C THR A 232 17.59 15.21 9.69
N GLY A 233 17.55 14.17 10.50
CA GLY A 233 18.17 12.89 10.20
C GLY A 233 18.18 12.00 11.43
N PHE A 234 18.50 10.72 11.23
CA PHE A 234 18.64 9.76 12.32
C PHE A 234 20.10 9.33 12.47
N ASN A 235 20.46 8.80 13.63
CA ASN A 235 21.80 8.32 13.91
C ASN A 235 21.84 6.80 13.87
N PHE A 236 22.92 6.22 13.37
CA PHE A 236 23.08 4.77 13.28
C PHE A 236 24.44 4.34 13.84
N LEU A 237 24.40 3.62 14.96
CA LEU A 237 25.57 3.02 15.59
C LEU A 237 25.75 1.58 15.10
N VAL A 238 26.90 1.28 14.52
CA VAL A 238 27.27 -0.06 14.08
C VAL A 238 28.43 -0.59 14.92
N THR A 239 28.33 -1.83 15.39
CA THR A 239 29.44 -2.54 16.05
C THR A 239 29.86 -3.75 15.22
N ILE A 240 31.16 -3.93 15.01
CA ILE A 240 31.71 -5.07 14.26
C ILE A 240 32.44 -6.02 15.20
N LEU A 241 32.12 -7.30 15.08
CA LEU A 241 32.61 -8.38 15.93
C LEU A 241 33.35 -9.44 15.10
N ASP A 242 34.31 -10.12 15.71
CA ASP A 242 34.83 -11.39 15.22
C ASP A 242 33.93 -12.57 15.61
N LYS A 243 34.27 -13.77 15.15
CA LYS A 243 33.52 -15.00 15.41
C LYS A 243 33.53 -15.43 16.89
N GLU A 244 34.44 -14.89 17.70
CA GLU A 244 34.51 -15.08 19.14
C GLU A 244 33.71 -14.01 19.92
N GLY A 245 33.07 -13.07 19.21
CA GLY A 245 32.28 -12.00 19.80
C GLY A 245 33.11 -10.82 20.33
N LYS A 246 34.37 -10.68 19.91
CA LYS A 246 35.24 -9.55 20.27
C LYS A 246 35.21 -8.47 19.21
N VAL A 247 35.38 -7.22 19.62
CA VAL A 247 35.26 -6.07 18.71
C VAL A 247 36.44 -5.96 17.75
N LEU A 248 36.16 -5.55 16.51
CA LEU A 248 37.14 -5.37 15.44
C LEU A 248 37.32 -3.88 15.10
N GLU A 249 38.49 -3.34 15.40
CA GLU A 249 38.91 -1.98 15.01
C GLU A 249 39.34 -1.93 13.53
N GLY A 250 39.17 -0.77 12.90
CA GLY A 250 39.68 -0.48 11.55
C GLY A 250 38.87 -1.09 10.40
N LYS A 251 37.73 -1.74 10.69
CA LYS A 251 36.84 -2.32 9.69
C LYS A 251 36.07 -1.25 8.96
N GLU A 252 36.07 -1.30 7.63
CA GLU A 252 35.37 -0.31 6.83
C GLU A 252 33.89 -0.66 6.78
N VAL A 253 33.05 0.22 7.30
CA VAL A 253 31.59 0.12 7.18
C VAL A 253 31.13 1.17 6.19
N ALA A 254 30.41 0.74 5.15
CA ALA A 254 29.85 1.64 4.15
C ALA A 254 28.35 1.45 4.01
N LEU A 255 27.65 2.59 3.93
CA LEU A 255 26.21 2.71 3.80
C LEU A 255 25.84 3.14 2.38
N SER A 256 24.83 2.50 1.80
CA SER A 256 24.27 2.88 0.50
C SER A 256 22.76 2.93 0.53
N ASP A 257 22.18 4.00 0.00
CA ASP A 257 20.75 4.13 -0.23
C ASP A 257 20.33 3.22 -1.38
N ILE A 258 19.38 2.33 -1.12
CA ILE A 258 18.87 1.35 -2.07
C ILE A 258 17.38 1.55 -2.35
N THR A 259 16.79 2.69 -1.94
CA THR A 259 15.35 2.94 -2.02
C THR A 259 14.81 2.82 -3.45
N ASP A 260 15.56 3.33 -4.42
CA ASP A 260 15.13 3.41 -5.82
C ASP A 260 15.66 2.24 -6.67
N GLY A 261 16.14 1.16 -6.02
CA GLY A 261 16.67 -0.04 -6.68
C GLY A 261 18.07 0.12 -7.28
N LYS A 262 18.64 1.33 -7.29
CA LYS A 262 20.03 1.60 -7.66
C LYS A 262 20.81 2.05 -6.42
N PRO A 263 21.80 1.28 -5.94
CA PRO A 263 22.60 1.66 -4.77
C PRO A 263 23.34 2.98 -5.00
N LEU A 264 23.10 3.96 -4.12
CA LEU A 264 23.81 5.24 -4.07
C LEU A 264 24.65 5.31 -2.78
N PRO A 265 25.98 5.48 -2.85
CA PRO A 265 26.82 5.61 -1.66
C PRO A 265 26.38 6.81 -0.79
N LEU A 266 26.29 6.60 0.53
CA LEU A 266 25.95 7.65 1.49
C LEU A 266 27.16 8.07 2.34
N LYS A 267 27.64 7.15 3.19
CA LYS A 267 28.74 7.39 4.12
C LYS A 267 29.55 6.11 4.27
N ALA A 268 30.85 6.27 4.46
CA ALA A 268 31.74 5.18 4.81
C ALA A 268 32.75 5.69 5.84
N ALA A 269 33.07 4.86 6.83
CA ALA A 269 34.17 5.13 7.75
C ALA A 269 34.60 3.83 8.44
N LYS A 270 35.68 3.90 9.21
CA LYS A 270 36.27 2.75 9.89
C LYS A 270 35.84 2.69 11.35
N THR A 271 35.69 1.47 11.86
CA THR A 271 35.42 1.24 13.28
C THR A 271 36.58 1.72 14.16
N ASN A 272 36.25 2.27 15.32
CA ASN A 272 37.22 2.69 16.34
C ASN A 272 37.72 1.50 17.19
N ALA A 273 38.54 1.77 18.23
CA ALA A 273 39.04 0.76 19.17
C ALA A 273 37.95 -0.03 19.92
N LYS A 274 36.72 0.46 19.99
CA LYS A 274 35.55 -0.28 20.51
C LYS A 274 34.84 -1.10 19.42
N GLY A 275 35.42 -1.19 18.22
CA GLY A 275 34.79 -1.77 17.02
C GLY A 275 33.51 -1.06 16.59
N GLN A 276 33.34 0.20 16.98
CA GLN A 276 32.12 0.96 16.77
C GLN A 276 32.30 2.07 15.74
N ILE A 277 31.20 2.42 15.07
CA ILE A 277 31.10 3.58 14.21
C ILE A 277 29.71 4.20 14.32
N LEU A 278 29.65 5.52 14.52
CA LEU A 278 28.42 6.29 14.56
C LEU A 278 28.26 7.08 13.25
N PHE A 279 27.22 6.77 12.49
CA PHE A 279 26.79 7.56 11.35
C PHE A 279 25.69 8.51 11.79
N GLU A 280 25.99 9.80 11.84
CA GLU A 280 25.02 10.82 12.26
C GLU A 280 24.25 11.37 11.05
N GLN A 281 23.05 11.90 11.30
CA GLN A 281 22.27 12.65 10.30
C GLN A 281 22.06 11.87 8.98
N LEU A 282 21.69 10.59 9.09
CA LEU A 282 21.28 9.79 7.95
C LEU A 282 19.88 10.19 7.48
N PRO A 283 19.59 10.08 6.16
CA PRO A 283 18.32 10.52 5.60
C PRO A 283 17.15 9.68 6.13
N LEU A 284 16.08 10.36 6.54
CA LEU A 284 14.85 9.73 6.99
C LEU A 284 14.11 9.09 5.80
N SER A 285 13.30 8.07 6.08
CA SER A 285 12.42 7.43 5.10
C SER A 285 13.14 6.89 3.85
N ARG A 286 14.41 6.51 3.99
CA ARG A 286 15.20 5.81 2.97
C ARG A 286 15.55 4.39 3.43
N ASN A 287 15.67 3.48 2.48
CA ASN A 287 16.16 2.12 2.70
C ASN A 287 17.69 2.14 2.57
N ILE A 288 18.40 2.00 3.67
CA ILE A 288 19.87 2.09 3.69
C ILE A 288 20.46 0.70 3.94
N SER A 289 21.24 0.22 2.99
CA SER A 289 22.00 -1.03 3.09
C SER A 289 23.34 -0.84 3.79
N VAL A 290 23.85 -1.90 4.40
CA VAL A 290 25.14 -1.92 5.12
C VAL A 290 26.09 -2.93 4.50
N THR A 291 27.33 -2.50 4.29
CA THR A 291 28.47 -3.35 3.90
C THR A 291 29.59 -3.22 4.91
N VAL A 292 30.36 -4.29 5.10
CA VAL A 292 31.57 -4.35 5.95
C VAL A 292 32.70 -4.92 5.11
N ASP A 293 33.80 -4.17 4.97
CA ASP A 293 34.92 -4.47 4.06
C ASP A 293 34.42 -4.86 2.64
N GLY A 294 33.42 -4.13 2.13
CA GLY A 294 32.78 -4.38 0.83
C GLY A 294 31.82 -5.58 0.78
N LYS A 295 31.72 -6.39 1.85
CA LYS A 295 30.77 -7.52 1.93
C LYS A 295 29.41 -7.04 2.45
N SER A 296 28.35 -7.26 1.67
CA SER A 296 26.97 -6.95 2.08
C SER A 296 26.54 -7.77 3.30
N GLN A 297 25.92 -7.10 4.27
CA GLN A 297 25.42 -7.72 5.50
C GLN A 297 23.96 -8.19 5.40
N GLY A 298 23.31 -7.96 4.26
CA GLY A 298 21.89 -8.28 4.07
C GLY A 298 21.00 -7.59 5.11
N TYR A 299 21.39 -6.39 5.54
CA TYR A 299 20.71 -5.59 6.55
C TYR A 299 20.28 -4.25 5.93
N THR A 300 19.03 -3.87 6.18
CA THR A 300 18.47 -2.59 5.77
C THR A 300 18.03 -1.81 6.99
N VAL A 301 18.55 -0.60 7.17
CA VAL A 301 18.12 0.34 8.20
C VAL A 301 17.22 1.42 7.59
N ARG A 302 16.11 1.72 8.28
CA ARG A 302 15.16 2.77 7.93
C ARG A 302 14.50 3.34 9.18
N THR A 303 14.24 4.63 9.18
CA THR A 303 13.31 5.28 10.10
C THR A 303 12.80 6.59 9.52
N ASP A 304 11.59 6.98 9.90
CA ASP A 304 10.98 8.29 9.68
C ASP A 304 11.14 9.22 10.91
N GLN A 305 11.68 8.70 12.02
CA GLN A 305 11.82 9.43 13.28
C GLN A 305 13.11 10.25 13.31
N ASN A 306 12.97 11.57 13.28
CA ASN A 306 14.09 12.50 13.41
C ASN A 306 14.83 12.32 14.76
N GLY A 307 16.16 12.34 14.72
CA GLY A 307 17.04 12.19 15.87
C GLY A 307 17.09 10.77 16.47
N GLN A 308 16.35 9.81 15.92
CA GLN A 308 16.35 8.45 16.46
C GLN A 308 17.74 7.81 16.33
N LEU A 309 18.20 7.16 17.40
CA LEU A 309 19.34 6.26 17.33
C LEU A 309 18.87 4.86 16.93
N LYS A 310 19.44 4.35 15.84
CA LYS A 310 19.38 2.94 15.43
C LYS A 310 20.70 2.28 15.76
N GLU A 311 20.65 1.00 16.09
CA GLU A 311 21.82 0.23 16.50
C GLU A 311 21.80 -1.10 15.76
N ALA A 312 22.96 -1.54 15.27
CA ALA A 312 23.14 -2.87 14.70
C ALA A 312 24.54 -3.39 15.00
N ALA A 313 24.68 -4.71 15.03
CA ALA A 313 25.99 -5.34 15.13
C ALA A 313 26.13 -6.52 14.15
N PHE A 314 27.34 -6.68 13.62
CA PHE A 314 27.64 -7.63 12.56
C PHE A 314 28.92 -8.41 12.84
N TYR A 315 28.97 -9.64 12.36
CA TYR A 315 30.17 -10.47 12.40
C TYR A 315 30.99 -10.29 11.11
N ALA A 316 32.30 -10.17 11.26
CA ALA A 316 33.24 -10.06 10.15
C ALA A 316 34.50 -10.90 10.40
N GLU A 317 35.24 -11.18 9.33
CA GLU A 317 36.53 -11.87 9.40
C GLU A 317 37.58 -10.95 10.06
N GLY A 318 38.32 -11.51 11.01
CA GLY A 318 39.36 -10.81 11.75
C GLY A 318 39.63 -11.47 13.10
N LYS A 319 40.48 -10.83 13.90
CA LYS A 319 40.74 -11.24 15.28
C LYS A 319 40.68 -10.02 16.19
N GLY A 320 39.63 -9.93 16.98
CA GLY A 320 39.44 -8.94 18.01
C GLY A 320 40.17 -9.33 19.30
N SER A 321 40.43 -8.34 20.14
CA SER A 321 41.10 -8.53 21.44
C SER A 321 40.25 -8.01 22.61
N VAL A 322 39.34 -7.08 22.35
CA VAL A 322 38.54 -6.38 23.36
C VAL A 322 37.10 -6.92 23.35
N ALA A 323 36.52 -7.10 24.53
CA ALA A 323 35.11 -7.46 24.66
C ALA A 323 34.21 -6.26 24.32
N PRO A 324 33.02 -6.49 23.73
CA PRO A 324 32.10 -5.41 23.42
C PRO A 324 31.49 -4.79 24.68
N GLU A 325 30.91 -3.61 24.48
CA GLU A 325 30.09 -2.96 25.51
C GLU A 325 28.73 -3.67 25.60
N TYR A 326 28.45 -4.29 26.75
CA TYR A 326 27.19 -4.98 26.99
C TYR A 326 26.13 -4.03 27.52
N THR A 327 24.90 -4.17 27.01
CA THR A 327 23.75 -3.42 27.46
C THR A 327 23.20 -3.95 28.78
N LYS A 328 22.62 -3.05 29.58
CA LYS A 328 21.88 -3.39 30.80
C LYS A 328 20.38 -3.51 30.57
N LYS A 329 19.90 -3.31 29.33
CA LYS A 329 18.49 -3.47 28.97
C LYS A 329 18.07 -4.93 29.19
N PRO A 330 17.10 -5.22 30.06
CA PRO A 330 16.68 -6.59 30.32
C PRO A 330 15.98 -7.18 29.09
N LEU A 331 16.25 -8.46 28.79
CA LEU A 331 15.46 -9.28 27.87
C LEU A 331 14.67 -10.28 28.71
N THR A 332 13.35 -10.20 28.66
CA THR A 332 12.45 -11.09 29.39
C THR A 332 11.73 -12.03 28.43
N ILE A 333 11.79 -13.33 28.74
CA ILE A 333 11.00 -14.37 28.07
C ILE A 333 10.15 -15.06 29.13
N THR A 334 8.82 -15.03 28.96
CA THR A 334 7.87 -15.75 29.81
C THR A 334 7.37 -17.01 29.10
N VAL A 335 7.77 -18.18 29.56
CA VAL A 335 7.36 -19.46 28.98
C VAL A 335 6.01 -19.89 29.57
N ARG A 336 5.08 -20.26 28.70
CA ARG A 336 3.69 -20.57 29.06
C ARG A 336 3.18 -21.85 28.41
N ASP A 337 2.19 -22.48 29.04
CA ASP A 337 1.41 -23.56 28.45
C ASP A 337 0.31 -23.02 27.50
N SER A 338 -0.45 -23.91 26.86
CA SER A 338 -1.57 -23.54 26.00
C SER A 338 -2.72 -22.82 26.73
N GLY A 339 -2.81 -22.95 28.05
CA GLY A 339 -3.76 -22.24 28.90
C GLY A 339 -3.29 -20.85 29.35
N GLY A 340 -2.05 -20.48 29.02
CA GLY A 340 -1.43 -19.21 29.42
C GLY A 340 -0.77 -19.22 30.79
N ASN A 341 -0.69 -20.37 31.48
CA ASN A 341 -0.01 -20.47 32.77
C ASN A 341 1.50 -20.47 32.59
N GLY A 342 2.22 -19.83 33.51
CA GLY A 342 3.68 -19.81 33.51
C GLY A 342 4.27 -21.19 33.79
N LEU A 343 5.29 -21.57 33.02
CA LEU A 343 5.96 -22.86 33.15
C LEU A 343 7.34 -22.70 33.78
N ALA A 344 7.48 -23.15 35.02
CA ALA A 344 8.76 -23.19 35.73
C ALA A 344 9.68 -24.31 35.20
N GLY A 345 11.00 -24.17 35.43
CA GLY A 345 11.95 -25.24 35.13
C GLY A 345 12.27 -25.45 33.64
N GLN A 346 11.80 -24.56 32.76
CA GLN A 346 12.05 -24.64 31.33
C GLN A 346 13.39 -23.97 31.00
N THR A 347 14.21 -24.59 30.16
CA THR A 347 15.52 -24.03 29.78
C THR A 347 15.33 -23.06 28.62
N VAL A 348 15.71 -21.79 28.81
CA VAL A 348 15.73 -20.76 27.78
C VAL A 348 17.18 -20.48 27.39
N THR A 349 17.50 -20.68 26.12
CA THR A 349 18.86 -20.49 25.58
C THR A 349 18.83 -19.41 24.52
N LEU A 350 19.70 -18.41 24.62
CA LEU A 350 19.92 -17.39 23.59
C LEU A 350 21.11 -17.80 22.74
N VAL A 351 20.91 -17.83 21.41
CA VAL A 351 21.98 -18.10 20.45
C VAL A 351 22.11 -16.93 19.48
N ASN A 352 23.36 -16.62 19.12
CA ASN A 352 23.64 -15.61 18.11
C ASN A 352 23.43 -16.14 16.68
N ASP A 353 23.65 -15.27 15.68
CA ASP A 353 23.51 -15.62 14.26
C ASP A 353 24.53 -16.67 13.77
N LEU A 354 25.62 -16.89 14.51
CA LEU A 354 26.59 -17.96 14.26
C LEU A 354 26.16 -19.30 14.89
N GLY A 355 25.02 -19.34 15.59
CA GLY A 355 24.51 -20.50 16.29
C GLY A 355 25.20 -20.80 17.63
N GLN A 356 26.02 -19.88 18.14
CA GLN A 356 26.71 -20.04 19.42
C GLN A 356 25.80 -19.62 20.57
N THR A 357 25.83 -20.36 21.67
CA THR A 357 25.12 -19.99 22.91
C THR A 357 25.75 -18.76 23.54
N VAL A 358 24.94 -17.73 23.73
CA VAL A 358 25.32 -16.46 24.37
C VAL A 358 24.94 -16.48 25.85
N ALA A 359 23.73 -16.96 26.16
CA ALA A 359 23.26 -17.05 27.54
C ALA A 359 22.24 -18.19 27.67
N GLU A 360 22.14 -18.75 28.87
CA GLU A 360 21.14 -19.75 29.21
C GLU A 360 20.59 -19.50 30.60
N MET A 361 19.28 -19.69 30.77
CA MET A 361 18.59 -19.51 32.03
C MET A 361 17.40 -20.45 32.15
N THR A 362 17.15 -20.96 33.34
CA THR A 362 15.94 -21.73 33.65
C THR A 362 14.83 -20.79 34.13
N THR A 363 13.60 -21.01 33.68
CA THR A 363 12.45 -20.20 34.08
C THR A 363 12.13 -20.33 35.56
N ASP A 364 11.75 -19.22 36.17
CA ASP A 364 11.30 -19.15 37.56
C ASP A 364 9.89 -19.74 37.77
N ALA A 365 9.38 -19.69 39.01
CA ALA A 365 8.05 -20.19 39.37
C ALA A 365 6.88 -19.59 38.56
N LYS A 366 7.07 -18.40 37.96
CA LYS A 366 6.09 -17.72 37.11
C LYS A 366 6.36 -17.95 35.62
N GLY A 367 7.33 -18.79 35.28
CA GLY A 367 7.75 -19.07 33.91
C GLY A 367 8.68 -18.03 33.31
N LYS A 368 9.26 -17.12 34.09
CA LYS A 368 10.08 -16.02 33.58
C LYS A 368 11.57 -16.38 33.54
N ALA A 369 12.23 -16.06 32.43
CA ALA A 369 13.68 -15.97 32.31
C ALA A 369 14.04 -14.52 31.93
N THR A 370 14.90 -13.87 32.72
CA THR A 370 15.30 -12.47 32.51
C THR A 370 16.81 -12.36 32.37
N PHE A 371 17.27 -12.00 31.18
CA PHE A 371 18.69 -11.82 30.85
C PHE A 371 19.06 -10.34 30.96
N VAL A 372 20.10 -10.02 31.73
CA VAL A 372 20.56 -8.65 31.98
C VAL A 372 22.05 -8.44 31.66
N ASN A 373 22.75 -9.50 31.30
CA ASN A 373 24.20 -9.51 31.07
C ASN A 373 24.51 -10.16 29.72
N GLN A 374 25.69 -9.85 29.17
CA GLN A 374 26.23 -10.43 27.93
C GLN A 374 25.37 -10.20 26.68
N LEU A 375 24.42 -9.27 26.76
CA LEU A 375 23.63 -8.81 25.64
C LEU A 375 24.23 -7.52 25.09
N MET A 376 24.11 -7.33 23.79
CA MET A 376 24.54 -6.12 23.09
C MET A 376 23.39 -5.44 22.40
N ASP A 377 23.36 -4.12 22.46
CA ASP A 377 22.44 -3.31 21.68
C ASP A 377 22.70 -3.51 20.17
N GLY A 378 21.61 -3.53 19.39
CA GLY A 378 21.67 -3.80 17.94
C GLY A 378 21.92 -5.25 17.54
N MET A 379 22.13 -6.18 18.50
CA MET A 379 22.22 -7.61 18.20
C MET A 379 20.85 -8.29 18.27
N PHE A 380 20.62 -9.18 17.31
CA PHE A 380 19.52 -10.13 17.32
C PHE A 380 19.99 -11.45 17.90
N TYR A 381 19.14 -12.07 18.71
CA TYR A 381 19.36 -13.40 19.28
C TYR A 381 18.19 -14.28 18.89
N ASN A 382 18.47 -15.48 18.41
CA ASN A 382 17.44 -16.50 18.35
C ASN A 382 17.32 -17.08 19.76
N TYR A 383 16.11 -17.21 20.29
CA TYR A 383 15.93 -17.92 21.55
C TYR A 383 15.32 -19.30 21.32
N LEU A 384 15.78 -20.25 22.12
CA LEU A 384 15.30 -21.61 22.17
C LEU A 384 14.66 -21.86 23.52
N VAL A 385 13.61 -22.67 23.55
CA VAL A 385 13.05 -23.20 24.79
C VAL A 385 13.16 -24.72 24.74
N ASN A 386 13.87 -25.32 25.69
CA ASN A 386 14.19 -26.75 25.72
C ASN A 386 14.82 -27.26 24.41
N GLY A 387 15.68 -26.45 23.78
CA GLY A 387 16.31 -26.77 22.50
C GLY A 387 15.43 -26.56 21.26
N ILE A 388 14.20 -26.06 21.42
CA ILE A 388 13.30 -25.76 20.31
C ILE A 388 13.46 -24.28 19.94
N LYS A 389 13.91 -24.00 18.72
CA LYS A 389 14.00 -22.63 18.19
C LYS A 389 12.62 -21.99 18.12
N MET A 390 12.47 -20.85 18.78
CA MET A 390 11.20 -20.14 18.89
C MET A 390 11.15 -18.95 17.93
N ASN A 391 11.76 -17.82 18.30
CA ASN A 391 11.80 -16.62 17.49
C ASN A 391 13.08 -15.81 17.75
N THR A 392 13.20 -14.67 17.08
CA THR A 392 14.28 -13.71 17.26
C THR A 392 13.88 -12.63 18.26
N VAL A 393 14.82 -12.23 19.11
CA VAL A 393 14.66 -11.20 20.14
C VAL A 393 15.85 -10.26 20.17
N THR A 394 15.64 -9.10 20.77
CA THR A 394 16.63 -8.05 21.02
C THR A 394 16.56 -7.62 22.48
N PRO A 395 17.62 -7.01 23.03
CA PRO A 395 17.57 -6.49 24.40
C PRO A 395 16.45 -5.47 24.59
N GLY A 396 15.76 -5.54 25.73
CA GLY A 396 14.57 -4.72 26.01
C GLY A 396 13.23 -5.37 25.65
N ASN A 397 13.22 -6.50 24.95
CA ASN A 397 11.96 -7.22 24.72
C ASN A 397 11.43 -7.87 26.01
N ASP A 398 10.10 -7.86 26.16
CA ASP A 398 9.34 -8.65 27.13
C ASP A 398 8.27 -9.42 26.37
N ILE A 399 8.50 -10.72 26.18
CA ILE A 399 7.68 -11.56 25.30
C ILE A 399 7.23 -12.85 25.99
N SER A 400 6.19 -13.47 25.44
CA SER A 400 5.74 -14.81 25.85
C SER A 400 6.08 -15.87 24.81
N ALA A 401 6.48 -17.05 25.27
CA ALA A 401 6.75 -18.23 24.45
C ALA A 401 5.82 -19.37 24.87
N TYR A 402 5.03 -19.90 23.95
CA TYR A 402 4.04 -20.94 24.25
C TYR A 402 4.55 -22.32 23.84
N LEU A 403 4.45 -23.28 24.77
CA LEU A 403 4.83 -24.67 24.54
C LEU A 403 3.60 -25.57 24.44
N LYS A 404 3.68 -26.56 23.54
CA LYS A 404 2.78 -27.72 23.55
C LYS A 404 3.18 -28.66 24.68
N THR A 405 2.24 -29.47 25.17
CA THR A 405 2.48 -30.44 26.26
C THR A 405 3.69 -31.34 26.03
N SER A 406 3.94 -31.77 24.78
CA SER A 406 5.09 -32.61 24.43
C SER A 406 6.45 -31.89 24.47
N GLN A 407 6.45 -30.56 24.52
CA GLN A 407 7.64 -29.72 24.51
C GLN A 407 8.03 -29.24 25.92
N ILE A 408 7.18 -29.48 26.92
CA ILE A 408 7.38 -29.08 28.31
C ILE A 408 8.32 -30.09 28.96
N LYS A 409 9.42 -29.61 29.54
CA LYS A 409 10.23 -30.43 30.45
C LYS A 409 9.40 -30.68 31.70
N LYS A 410 9.15 -31.96 31.98
CA LYS A 410 8.58 -32.38 33.27
C LYS A 410 9.64 -32.10 34.34
N ALA A 411 9.24 -31.52 35.47
CA ALA A 411 10.15 -31.33 36.58
C ALA A 411 10.70 -32.70 37.00
N ASP A 412 12.02 -32.81 37.17
CA ASP A 412 12.61 -33.99 37.81
C ASP A 412 12.00 -34.11 39.21
N GLU A 413 11.21 -35.17 39.43
CA GLU A 413 10.76 -35.55 40.77
C GLU A 413 12.00 -35.95 41.58
N LYS A 414 12.50 -35.03 42.40
CA LYS A 414 13.47 -35.39 43.44
C LYS A 414 12.73 -36.25 44.47
N PRO A 415 13.27 -37.41 44.89
CA PRO A 415 12.55 -38.32 45.78
C PRO A 415 12.23 -37.63 47.11
N MET A 416 10.97 -37.67 47.52
CA MET A 416 10.57 -37.33 48.88
C MET A 416 11.35 -38.21 49.88
N PRO A 417 11.97 -37.66 50.93
CA PRO A 417 12.41 -38.46 52.05
C PRO A 417 11.19 -38.95 52.84
N GLU A 418 11.28 -40.19 53.32
CA GLU A 418 10.30 -40.89 54.12
C GLU A 418 9.95 -40.15 55.43
N GLN A 419 8.65 -39.99 55.63
CA GLN A 419 7.84 -40.11 56.85
C GLN A 419 8.47 -39.82 58.24
N SER A 420 7.85 -38.89 58.96
CA SER A 420 7.58 -39.07 60.39
C SER A 420 6.25 -38.44 60.82
N ASP A 421 5.62 -39.12 61.77
CA ASP A 421 4.20 -39.25 62.09
C ASP A 421 3.70 -38.25 63.17
N LYS A 422 2.39 -37.94 63.15
CA LYS A 422 1.50 -37.35 64.20
C LYS A 422 1.85 -35.94 64.75
N THR A 423 0.90 -35.06 65.07
CA THR A 423 -0.31 -35.28 65.90
C THR A 423 -1.33 -34.14 65.75
N ASP A 424 -2.53 -34.47 66.19
CA ASP A 424 -3.85 -33.85 66.15
C ASP A 424 -4.05 -32.51 66.92
N ALA A 425 -5.27 -31.97 66.75
CA ALA A 425 -6.07 -31.17 67.69
C ALA A 425 -6.21 -29.63 67.49
N SER A 426 -7.26 -29.30 66.73
CA SER A 426 -8.47 -28.63 67.25
C SER A 426 -8.55 -27.10 67.46
N LYS A 427 -9.74 -26.60 67.09
CA LYS A 427 -10.58 -25.54 67.69
C LYS A 427 -10.48 -24.07 67.22
N GLN A 428 -11.59 -23.69 66.55
CA GLN A 428 -12.60 -22.72 67.03
C GLN A 428 -12.27 -21.22 66.81
N LYS A 429 -13.17 -20.29 66.47
CA LYS A 429 -14.51 -20.15 65.86
C LYS A 429 -14.81 -18.63 65.96
N ASP A 430 -15.79 -18.18 65.17
CA ASP A 430 -16.59 -16.94 65.33
C ASP A 430 -15.95 -15.62 64.82
N LYS A 431 -16.52 -15.04 63.75
CA LYS A 431 -17.60 -14.01 63.69
C LYS A 431 -17.06 -12.62 64.08
N ALA A 432 -17.43 -11.48 63.50
CA ALA A 432 -18.56 -11.05 62.68
C ALA A 432 -18.13 -9.69 62.05
N LYS A 433 -18.48 -9.34 60.80
CA LYS A 433 -19.74 -8.72 60.34
C LYS A 433 -19.64 -7.20 60.15
N GLY A 434 -20.11 -6.75 58.98
CA GLY A 434 -20.50 -5.38 58.64
C GLY A 434 -19.72 -4.86 57.42
N MET A 435 -20.31 -4.28 56.38
CA MET A 435 -21.69 -4.10 55.94
C MET A 435 -21.58 -3.52 54.50
N ASP A 436 -22.35 -4.05 53.56
CA ASP A 436 -23.08 -3.36 52.46
C ASP A 436 -22.46 -2.11 51.79
N THR A 437 -22.50 -1.85 50.48
CA THR A 437 -23.33 -2.30 49.36
C THR A 437 -22.75 -1.69 48.07
N LYS A 438 -23.01 -2.36 46.93
CA LYS A 438 -23.16 -1.80 45.57
C LYS A 438 -22.18 -0.71 45.09
N LYS A 439 -21.38 -1.03 44.05
CA LYS A 439 -21.52 -0.30 42.77
C LYS A 439 -20.96 -1.08 41.58
N ALA A 440 -21.64 -0.85 40.47
CA ALA A 440 -21.63 -1.56 39.21
C ALA A 440 -20.28 -1.56 38.46
N ALA A 441 -20.19 -2.58 37.60
CA ALA A 441 -19.26 -2.70 36.50
C ALA A 441 -19.23 -1.45 35.59
N ALA A 442 -18.03 -1.13 35.12
CA ALA A 442 -17.76 -0.33 33.93
C ALA A 442 -16.39 -0.77 33.33
N PRO A 443 -16.15 -0.54 32.03
CA PRO A 443 -15.60 -1.55 31.14
C PRO A 443 -14.08 -1.49 30.94
N VAL A 444 -13.58 -2.60 30.39
CA VAL A 444 -12.24 -2.84 29.85
C VAL A 444 -11.79 -1.69 28.94
N LYS A 445 -10.68 -1.02 29.29
CA LYS A 445 -9.91 -0.20 28.36
C LYS A 445 -8.98 -1.11 27.55
N GLN A 446 -9.21 -1.16 26.24
CA GLN A 446 -8.27 -1.68 25.26
C GLN A 446 -7.06 -0.73 25.20
N GLU A 447 -5.88 -1.21 25.61
CA GLU A 447 -4.62 -0.56 25.27
C GLU A 447 -4.19 -0.98 23.87
N GLY A 448 -3.83 0.04 23.08
CA GLY A 448 -3.56 -0.06 21.65
C GLY A 448 -2.38 -0.99 21.34
N LYS A 449 -2.62 -1.91 20.40
CA LYS A 449 -1.57 -2.66 19.71
C LYS A 449 -0.66 -1.68 18.98
N THR A 450 0.60 -1.59 19.39
CA THR A 450 1.66 -1.04 18.55
C THR A 450 2.07 -2.09 17.52
N LEU A 451 2.12 -1.68 16.25
CA LEU A 451 2.62 -2.50 15.14
C LEU A 451 4.14 -2.69 15.29
N PRO A 452 4.70 -3.82 14.82
CA PRO A 452 6.14 -4.08 14.90
C PRO A 452 6.94 -3.02 14.12
N LYS A 453 8.03 -2.55 14.72
CA LYS A 453 9.00 -1.66 14.07
C LYS A 453 9.80 -2.47 13.03
N ALA A 454 9.80 -1.98 11.79
CA ALA A 454 10.41 -2.64 10.64
C ALA A 454 11.93 -2.86 10.80
N GLY A 455 12.35 -4.07 10.41
CA GLY A 455 13.72 -4.56 10.33
C GLY A 455 13.70 -6.00 9.84
N ASP A 456 13.11 -6.25 8.68
CA ASP A 456 12.96 -7.61 8.14
C ASP A 456 14.24 -8.07 7.42
N LYS A 457 14.74 -9.26 7.77
CA LYS A 457 15.43 -10.12 6.81
C LYS A 457 14.37 -10.92 6.07
N GLY A 458 14.32 -10.79 4.75
CA GLY A 458 13.27 -11.37 3.92
C GLY A 458 13.12 -12.88 4.11
N VAL A 459 11.93 -13.31 4.54
CA VAL A 459 11.47 -14.69 4.43
C VAL A 459 10.15 -14.67 3.68
N THR A 460 10.14 -15.33 2.52
CA THR A 460 8.96 -15.55 1.69
C THR A 460 7.91 -16.37 2.44
N LEU A 461 6.73 -15.79 2.68
CA LEU A 461 5.52 -16.56 3.01
C LEU A 461 4.52 -16.48 1.85
N VAL A 462 4.41 -17.60 1.14
CA VAL A 462 3.25 -17.92 0.32
C VAL A 462 2.13 -18.32 1.29
N SER A 463 1.04 -17.58 1.32
CA SER A 463 -0.25 -18.06 1.80
C SER A 463 -1.33 -17.66 0.81
N LEU A 464 -1.90 -18.68 0.18
CA LEU A 464 -2.96 -18.67 -0.82
C LEU A 464 -4.32 -18.36 -0.16
N ILE A 465 -5.31 -18.04 -1.01
CA ILE A 465 -6.76 -17.81 -0.77
C ILE A 465 -7.09 -16.34 -0.45
N GLY A 466 -7.85 -15.57 -1.23
CA GLY A 466 -8.56 -15.80 -2.47
C GLY A 466 -9.41 -14.54 -2.76
N LEU A 467 -9.18 -13.87 -3.89
CA LEU A 467 -10.05 -12.82 -4.41
C LEU A 467 -9.93 -12.85 -5.94
N VAL A 468 -10.93 -13.44 -6.57
CA VAL A 468 -11.10 -13.45 -8.02
C VAL A 468 -11.68 -12.09 -8.42
N ILE A 469 -10.87 -11.25 -9.08
CA ILE A 469 -11.34 -10.15 -9.91
C ILE A 469 -10.74 -10.39 -11.29
N LEU A 470 -11.56 -10.92 -12.20
CA LEU A 470 -11.21 -11.15 -13.60
C LEU A 470 -11.38 -9.83 -14.38
N GLY A 471 -10.26 -9.12 -14.54
CA GLY A 471 -10.10 -8.08 -15.57
C GLY A 471 -9.56 -8.72 -16.85
N ILE A 472 -10.36 -8.73 -17.90
CA ILE A 472 -9.99 -9.21 -19.24
C ILE A 472 -9.03 -8.19 -19.87
N ALA A 473 -7.76 -8.57 -20.07
CA ALA A 473 -6.83 -7.88 -20.95
C ALA A 473 -6.55 -8.78 -22.15
N GLY A 474 -7.01 -8.38 -23.33
CA GLY A 474 -6.76 -9.07 -24.59
C GLY A 474 -5.30 -8.92 -25.01
N MET A 475 -4.56 -10.03 -25.06
CA MET A 475 -3.31 -10.14 -25.80
C MET A 475 -3.64 -10.40 -27.28
N LEU A 476 -3.35 -9.41 -28.13
CA LEU A 476 -3.23 -9.58 -29.57
C LEU A 476 -1.89 -10.27 -29.88
N THR A 477 -1.96 -11.52 -30.29
CA THR A 477 -0.85 -12.22 -30.94
C THR A 477 -0.80 -11.83 -32.41
N LEU A 478 0.27 -11.15 -32.81
CA LEU A 478 0.60 -10.94 -34.22
C LEU A 478 1.18 -12.24 -34.80
N THR A 479 0.36 -12.95 -35.58
CA THR A 479 0.81 -14.03 -36.46
C THR A 479 1.56 -13.41 -37.65
N LYS A 480 2.87 -13.70 -37.74
CA LYS A 480 3.66 -13.47 -38.96
C LYS A 480 3.22 -14.48 -40.02
N ALA A 481 2.48 -14.02 -41.03
CA ALA A 481 2.33 -14.74 -42.29
C ALA A 481 3.66 -14.69 -43.06
N LYS A 482 4.25 -15.86 -43.31
CA LYS A 482 5.30 -16.03 -44.31
C LYS A 482 4.67 -15.92 -45.69
N MET A 483 5.16 -15.02 -46.53
CA MET A 483 5.07 -15.13 -47.98
C MET A 483 6.49 -15.05 -48.54
N LYS A 484 6.96 -16.16 -49.12
CA LYS A 484 7.79 -16.17 -50.31
C LYS A 484 7.41 -17.42 -51.12
N PRO A 485 7.42 -17.31 -52.47
CA PRO A 485 6.99 -18.39 -53.35
C PRO A 485 7.82 -19.65 -53.18
#